data_AF-A0A357J0J8-F1
#
_entry.id   AF-A0A357J0J8-F1
#
_cell.length_a   1.000
_cell.length_b   1.000
_cell.length_c   1.000
_cell.angle_alpha   90.00
_cell.angle_beta   90.00
_cell.angle_gamma   90.00
#
_symmetry.space_group_name_H-M   'P 1'
#
loop_
_entity.id
_entity.type
_entity.pdbx_description
1 polymer ?
#
loop_
_entity_poly.entity_id
_entity_poly.type
_entity_poly.pdbx_seq_one_letter_code
_entity_poly.pdbx_strand_id
1 'polypeptide(L)'
;WALLYLSTLGVLKFARLLMFEQIMAAHILGTLYVFALWLAHGGRIKLLFLGFLVGSSYLYKGALVPIYLVLGLSVWAIMQWYRTSGRFKNNLNLNAIWPVARTGLWVIAGALLPLVGYAAYLLGHPKGLELINYFLVFENAAKFVDANQGEWILFQGIILYTLPWTFLLGGSLRSLFRSPAGLNTPSRQFALLLVLAFSVVLLFHFIPHRKADYYMLPLFGLLFVAAGLAPEQRTRSTQWLVLVLSLVSAGALTYLDHLEGLFFLLPGALAIYALRLEGVSGRITGHHWKMLIPGLTFSAMLPVLAFPALFPPVLSQRAIQELKGKDVCVITENPWSALSYRAVLGHSDMSQRHPDLASECQRASYIIEHDTARVGSGYRALESYPVWKDASFQDYLENLSRPQEMQRKRVIYEKAH
;
A
#
# COMPACT_ATOMS: atom_id res chain seq x y z
N TRP A 1 -0.86 -16.86 -0.41
CA TRP A 1 -0.88 -15.63 -1.22
C TRP A 1 -1.05 -14.37 -0.38
N ALA A 2 -2.12 -14.21 0.42
CA ALA A 2 -2.21 -13.16 1.45
C ALA A 2 -0.92 -13.03 2.29
N LEU A 3 -0.44 -14.15 2.80
CA LEU A 3 0.80 -14.25 3.59
C LEU A 3 2.07 -13.89 2.79
N LEU A 4 2.06 -14.19 1.49
CA LEU A 4 3.18 -13.86 0.61
C LEU A 4 3.18 -12.35 0.35
N TYR A 5 2.02 -11.74 0.07
CA TYR A 5 1.89 -10.29 -0.06
C TYR A 5 2.44 -9.56 1.18
N LEU A 6 2.09 -10.02 2.38
CA LEU A 6 2.54 -9.42 3.64
C LEU A 6 4.05 -9.55 3.90
N SER A 7 4.69 -10.57 3.33
CA SER A 7 6.14 -10.79 3.42
C SER A 7 6.90 -10.22 2.22
N THR A 8 6.26 -9.37 1.42
CA THR A 8 6.98 -8.65 0.37
C THR A 8 7.83 -7.53 0.94
N LEU A 9 8.99 -7.28 0.32
CA LEU A 9 9.86 -6.15 0.65
C LEU A 9 9.10 -4.83 0.65
N GLY A 10 8.21 -4.62 -0.32
CA GLY A 10 7.40 -3.42 -0.42
C GLY A 10 6.52 -3.21 0.79
N VAL A 11 5.72 -4.23 1.14
CA VAL A 11 4.82 -4.13 2.29
C VAL A 11 5.61 -3.91 3.57
N LEU A 12 6.70 -4.64 3.79
CA LEU A 12 7.52 -4.50 5.00
C LEU A 12 8.24 -3.14 5.09
N LYS A 13 8.80 -2.66 3.99
CA LYS A 13 9.47 -1.34 3.92
C LYS A 13 8.48 -0.22 4.19
N PHE A 14 7.40 -0.17 3.42
CA PHE A 14 6.48 0.97 3.45
C PHE A 14 5.55 0.93 4.65
N ALA A 15 5.43 -0.20 5.34
CA ALA A 15 4.72 -0.25 6.60
C ALA A 15 5.50 0.38 7.77
N ARG A 16 6.83 0.54 7.64
CA ARG A 16 7.67 1.34 8.56
C ARG A 16 7.55 2.84 8.31
N LEU A 17 7.15 3.21 7.09
CA LEU A 17 7.06 4.60 6.66
C LEU A 17 5.62 5.04 6.82
N LEU A 18 5.39 6.21 7.43
CA LEU A 18 4.05 6.79 7.54
C LEU A 18 3.64 7.37 6.17
N MET A 19 3.41 6.48 5.22
CA MET A 19 3.14 6.78 3.81
C MET A 19 1.72 6.38 3.44
N PHE A 20 1.04 7.27 2.72
CA PHE A 20 -0.35 7.07 2.28
C PHE A 20 -0.54 5.87 1.35
N GLU A 21 0.55 5.36 0.76
CA GLU A 21 0.59 4.16 -0.07
C GLU A 21 0.04 2.94 0.69
N GLN A 22 0.36 2.78 1.97
CA GLN A 22 -0.17 1.66 2.76
C GLN A 22 -1.65 1.82 3.09
N ILE A 23 -2.07 3.05 3.42
CA ILE A 23 -3.49 3.37 3.63
C ILE A 23 -4.28 3.12 2.34
N MET A 24 -3.70 3.50 1.19
CA MET A 24 -4.26 3.23 -0.13
C MET A 24 -4.32 1.73 -0.42
N ALA A 25 -3.28 0.97 -0.08
CA ALA A 25 -3.26 -0.48 -0.26
C ALA A 25 -4.37 -1.16 0.56
N ALA A 26 -4.55 -0.74 1.81
CA ALA A 26 -5.61 -1.22 2.68
C ALA A 26 -7.00 -0.86 2.12
N HIS A 27 -7.20 0.35 1.61
CA HIS A 27 -8.47 0.73 0.97
C HIS A 27 -8.74 -0.05 -0.30
N ILE A 28 -7.77 -0.22 -1.20
CA ILE A 28 -7.93 -1.00 -2.43
C ILE A 28 -8.30 -2.44 -2.09
N LEU A 29 -7.63 -3.05 -1.11
CA LEU A 29 -7.96 -4.39 -0.62
C LEU A 29 -9.34 -4.45 0.05
N GLY A 30 -9.72 -3.42 0.82
CA GLY A 30 -11.04 -3.29 1.43
C GLY A 30 -12.16 -3.17 0.39
N THR A 31 -11.97 -2.32 -0.63
CA THR A 31 -12.88 -2.19 -1.77
C THR A 31 -12.99 -3.51 -2.53
N LEU A 32 -11.87 -4.19 -2.78
CA LEU A 32 -11.85 -5.51 -3.42
C LEU A 32 -12.61 -6.55 -2.58
N TYR A 33 -12.43 -6.53 -1.25
CA TYR A 33 -13.13 -7.41 -0.33
C TYR A 33 -14.65 -7.19 -0.37
N VAL A 34 -15.10 -5.94 -0.28
CA VAL A 34 -16.53 -5.60 -0.36
C VAL A 34 -17.10 -5.96 -1.74
N PHE A 35 -16.32 -5.75 -2.80
CA PHE A 35 -16.71 -6.15 -4.16
C PHE A 35 -16.90 -7.67 -4.25
N ALA A 36 -15.98 -8.46 -3.72
CA ALA A 36 -16.09 -9.92 -3.66
C ALA A 36 -17.29 -10.37 -2.80
N LEU A 37 -17.55 -9.71 -1.67
CA LEU A 37 -18.74 -9.97 -0.84
C LEU A 37 -20.04 -9.68 -1.59
N TRP A 38 -20.06 -8.61 -2.38
CA TRP A 38 -21.20 -8.27 -3.24
C TRP A 38 -21.39 -9.30 -4.35
N LEU A 39 -20.33 -9.74 -5.02
CA LEU A 39 -20.42 -10.82 -6.01
C LEU A 39 -20.99 -12.12 -5.40
N ALA A 40 -20.63 -12.43 -4.14
CA ALA A 40 -21.06 -13.64 -3.47
C ALA A 40 -22.49 -13.60 -2.91
N HIS A 41 -22.94 -12.45 -2.39
CA HIS A 41 -24.20 -12.36 -1.63
C HIS A 41 -25.16 -11.27 -2.14
N GLY A 42 -24.78 -10.52 -3.18
CA GLY A 42 -25.55 -9.39 -3.70
C GLY A 42 -25.80 -8.29 -2.65
N GLY A 43 -26.78 -7.45 -2.94
CA GLY A 43 -27.30 -6.41 -2.04
C GLY A 43 -26.71 -5.01 -2.27
N ARG A 44 -27.58 -4.00 -2.28
CA ARG A 44 -27.23 -2.60 -2.59
C ARG A 44 -26.37 -1.95 -1.50
N ILE A 45 -26.57 -2.32 -0.25
CA ILE A 45 -25.79 -1.79 0.89
C ILE A 45 -24.30 -2.06 0.72
N LYS A 46 -23.92 -3.22 0.19
CA LYS A 46 -22.51 -3.54 -0.07
C LYS A 46 -21.91 -2.66 -1.16
N LEU A 47 -22.67 -2.32 -2.20
CA LEU A 47 -22.23 -1.39 -3.26
C LEU A 47 -22.13 0.04 -2.76
N LEU A 48 -23.07 0.48 -1.92
CA LEU A 48 -23.00 1.78 -1.25
C LEU A 48 -21.76 1.85 -0.34
N PHE A 49 -21.48 0.80 0.43
CA PHE A 49 -20.29 0.74 1.28
C PHE A 49 -18.99 0.70 0.46
N LEU A 50 -18.97 -0.04 -0.66
CA LEU A 50 -17.86 -0.02 -1.63
C LEU A 50 -17.64 1.41 -2.13
N GLY A 51 -18.71 2.08 -2.53
CA GLY A 51 -18.70 3.49 -2.91
C GLY A 51 -18.15 4.39 -1.81
N PHE A 52 -18.63 4.24 -0.58
CA PHE A 52 -18.15 4.98 0.58
C PHE A 52 -16.64 4.82 0.79
N LEU A 53 -16.11 3.58 0.74
CA LEU A 53 -14.67 3.32 0.86
C LEU A 53 -13.84 3.99 -0.26
N VAL A 54 -14.37 3.99 -1.48
CA VAL A 54 -13.71 4.67 -2.60
C VAL A 54 -13.81 6.19 -2.47
N GLY A 55 -14.96 6.73 -2.07
CA GLY A 55 -15.11 8.17 -1.85
C GLY A 55 -14.26 8.66 -0.66
N SER A 56 -14.15 7.89 0.42
CA SER A 56 -13.31 8.25 1.58
C SER A 56 -11.82 8.27 1.24
N SER A 57 -11.41 7.49 0.23
CA SER A 57 -10.02 7.50 -0.22
C SER A 57 -9.56 8.83 -0.85
N TYR A 58 -10.52 9.65 -1.27
CA TYR A 58 -10.26 11.01 -1.73
C TYR A 58 -9.61 11.88 -0.66
N LEU A 59 -9.92 11.63 0.63
CA LEU A 59 -9.43 12.43 1.75
C LEU A 59 -7.91 12.39 1.93
N TYR A 60 -7.25 11.31 1.54
CA TYR A 60 -5.81 11.13 1.80
C TYR A 60 -4.96 10.98 0.53
N LYS A 61 -5.55 10.62 -0.62
CA LYS A 61 -4.82 10.49 -1.90
C LYS A 61 -5.55 11.11 -3.09
N GLY A 62 -6.64 11.85 -2.86
CA GLY A 62 -7.39 12.55 -3.91
C GLY A 62 -8.08 11.64 -4.90
N ALA A 63 -8.16 12.10 -6.16
CA ALA A 63 -8.88 11.43 -7.24
C ALA A 63 -8.28 10.08 -7.67
N LEU A 64 -7.09 9.73 -7.18
CA LEU A 64 -6.31 8.59 -7.67
C LEU A 64 -7.04 7.24 -7.52
N VAL A 65 -7.55 6.93 -6.33
CA VAL A 65 -8.28 5.67 -6.08
C VAL A 65 -9.64 5.63 -6.79
N PRO A 66 -10.45 6.72 -6.82
CA PRO A 66 -11.61 6.79 -7.71
C PRO A 66 -11.29 6.51 -9.18
N ILE A 67 -10.17 7.03 -9.71
CA ILE A 67 -9.72 6.73 -11.08
C ILE A 67 -9.42 5.23 -11.22
N TYR A 68 -8.72 4.61 -10.27
CA TYR A 68 -8.45 3.16 -10.32
C TYR A 68 -9.73 2.33 -10.33
N LEU A 69 -10.74 2.73 -9.55
CA LEU A 69 -12.04 2.08 -9.55
C LEU A 69 -12.71 2.20 -10.92
N VAL A 70 -12.73 3.39 -11.52
CA VAL A 70 -13.32 3.61 -12.85
C VAL A 70 -12.62 2.74 -13.89
N LEU A 71 -11.28 2.69 -13.88
CA LEU A 71 -10.50 1.83 -14.77
C LEU A 71 -10.82 0.35 -14.53
N GLY A 72 -10.89 -0.10 -13.29
CA GLY A 72 -11.25 -1.48 -12.94
C GLY A 72 -12.67 -1.87 -13.34
N LEU A 73 -13.65 -1.00 -13.13
CA LEU A 73 -15.03 -1.19 -13.58
C LEU A 73 -15.14 -1.19 -15.10
N SER A 74 -14.33 -0.39 -15.79
CA SER A 74 -14.25 -0.37 -17.26
C SER A 74 -13.70 -1.69 -17.79
N VAL A 75 -12.64 -2.22 -17.19
CA VAL A 75 -12.14 -3.57 -17.51
C VAL A 75 -13.22 -4.62 -17.28
N TRP A 76 -13.95 -4.55 -16.16
CA TRP A 76 -15.04 -5.48 -15.89
C TRP A 76 -16.19 -5.36 -16.90
N ALA A 77 -16.57 -4.14 -17.29
CA ALA A 77 -17.56 -3.88 -18.33
C ALA A 77 -17.16 -4.49 -19.67
N ILE A 78 -15.90 -4.27 -20.10
CA ILE A 78 -15.34 -4.85 -21.31
C ILE A 78 -15.36 -6.38 -21.22
N MET A 79 -14.95 -6.96 -20.09
CA MET A 79 -15.00 -8.41 -19.90
C MET A 79 -16.43 -8.98 -19.95
N GLN A 80 -17.44 -8.26 -19.42
CA GLN A 80 -18.84 -8.68 -19.56
C GLN A 80 -19.34 -8.52 -21.00
N TRP A 81 -18.93 -7.46 -21.69
CA TRP A 81 -19.25 -7.23 -23.10
C TRP A 81 -18.75 -8.38 -23.97
N TYR A 82 -17.50 -8.80 -23.76
CA TYR A 82 -16.86 -9.91 -24.49
C TYR A 82 -17.14 -11.30 -23.89
N ARG A 83 -18.02 -11.41 -22.88
CA ARG A 83 -18.35 -12.69 -22.25
C ARG A 83 -19.15 -13.55 -23.23
N THR A 84 -18.41 -14.35 -24.00
CA THR A 84 -18.92 -15.31 -24.98
C THR A 84 -19.82 -16.33 -24.30
N SER A 85 -21.13 -16.29 -24.58
CA SER A 85 -21.84 -17.55 -24.86
C SER A 85 -21.17 -18.12 -26.11
N GLY A 86 -20.87 -19.43 -26.11
CA GLY A 86 -19.89 -20.03 -27.02
C GLY A 86 -20.03 -19.59 -28.48
N ARG A 87 -18.88 -19.21 -29.07
CA ARG A 87 -18.64 -18.73 -30.44
C ARG A 87 -18.73 -17.20 -30.59
N PHE A 88 -17.62 -16.62 -31.06
CA PHE A 88 -17.60 -15.37 -31.81
C PHE A 88 -18.63 -15.43 -32.95
N LYS A 89 -19.88 -15.08 -32.66
CA LYS A 89 -20.90 -14.70 -33.62
C LYS A 89 -21.43 -13.34 -33.20
N ASN A 90 -20.71 -12.29 -33.63
CA ASN A 90 -21.12 -10.92 -33.98
C ASN A 90 -22.27 -10.18 -33.25
N ASN A 91 -22.82 -10.67 -32.14
CA ASN A 91 -23.85 -9.96 -31.40
C ASN A 91 -23.25 -9.42 -30.11
N LEU A 92 -22.95 -8.12 -30.11
CA LEU A 92 -22.56 -7.36 -28.94
C LEU A 92 -23.64 -7.53 -27.87
N ASN A 93 -23.29 -8.05 -26.69
CA ASN A 93 -24.25 -8.24 -25.60
C ASN A 93 -24.40 -6.94 -24.80
N LEU A 94 -25.10 -5.95 -25.37
CA LEU A 94 -25.37 -4.67 -24.70
C LEU A 94 -26.10 -4.86 -23.37
N ASN A 95 -26.90 -5.93 -23.24
CA ASN A 95 -27.57 -6.29 -22.00
C ASN A 95 -26.61 -6.73 -20.89
N ALA A 96 -25.38 -7.18 -21.22
CA ALA A 96 -24.35 -7.53 -20.25
C ALA A 96 -23.66 -6.30 -19.62
N ILE A 97 -23.81 -5.11 -20.22
CA ILE A 97 -23.26 -3.86 -19.69
C ILE A 97 -24.17 -3.28 -18.60
N TRP A 98 -25.48 -3.50 -18.71
CA TRP A 98 -26.45 -2.92 -17.79
C TRP A 98 -26.23 -3.29 -16.31
N PRO A 99 -25.89 -4.55 -15.95
CA PRO A 99 -25.49 -4.88 -14.58
C PRO A 99 -24.29 -4.07 -14.10
N VAL A 100 -23.30 -3.81 -14.96
CA VAL A 100 -22.11 -3.05 -14.61
C VAL A 100 -22.45 -1.57 -14.43
N ALA A 101 -23.26 -0.99 -15.32
CA ALA A 101 -23.74 0.38 -15.18
C ALA A 101 -24.56 0.58 -13.90
N ARG A 102 -25.47 -0.36 -13.59
CA ARG A 102 -26.26 -0.34 -12.35
C ARG A 102 -25.36 -0.45 -11.12
N THR A 103 -24.35 -1.32 -11.15
CA THR A 103 -23.37 -1.43 -10.08
C THR A 103 -22.59 -0.12 -9.91
N GLY A 104 -22.11 0.45 -11.02
CA GLY A 104 -21.43 1.75 -11.04
C GLY A 104 -22.26 2.86 -10.41
N LEU A 105 -23.56 2.93 -10.70
CA LEU A 105 -24.46 3.93 -10.12
C LEU A 105 -24.56 3.83 -8.60
N TRP A 106 -24.69 2.63 -8.03
CA TRP A 106 -24.70 2.45 -6.57
C TRP A 106 -23.37 2.80 -5.93
N VAL A 107 -22.26 2.47 -6.61
CA VAL A 107 -20.92 2.81 -6.13
C VAL A 107 -20.69 4.32 -6.17
N ILE A 108 -21.10 5.00 -7.23
CA ILE A 108 -21.07 6.47 -7.34
C ILE A 108 -21.92 7.08 -6.22
N ALA A 109 -23.15 6.60 -6.01
CA ALA A 109 -24.02 7.09 -4.95
C ALA A 109 -23.38 6.96 -3.56
N GLY A 110 -22.69 5.84 -3.28
CA GLY A 110 -21.94 5.67 -2.04
C GLY A 110 -20.73 6.59 -1.93
N ALA A 111 -20.01 6.83 -3.03
CA ALA A 111 -18.83 7.69 -3.07
C ALA A 111 -19.18 9.18 -2.89
N LEU A 112 -20.38 9.61 -3.31
CA LEU A 112 -20.83 10.98 -3.13
C LEU A 112 -20.90 11.40 -1.67
N LEU A 113 -21.26 10.50 -0.74
CA LEU A 113 -21.40 10.85 0.68
C LEU A 113 -20.11 11.46 1.28
N PRO A 114 -18.95 10.77 1.27
CA PRO A 114 -17.71 11.35 1.77
C PRO A 114 -17.19 12.50 0.90
N LEU A 115 -17.43 12.49 -0.42
CA LEU A 115 -17.00 13.57 -1.31
C LEU A 115 -17.75 14.89 -1.04
N VAL A 116 -19.07 14.83 -0.85
CA VAL A 116 -19.89 15.99 -0.48
C VAL A 116 -19.52 16.48 0.91
N GLY A 117 -19.32 15.57 1.87
CA GLY A 117 -18.83 15.95 3.20
C GLY A 117 -17.50 16.70 3.14
N TYR A 118 -16.56 16.23 2.32
CA TYR A 118 -15.28 16.89 2.11
C TYR A 118 -15.43 18.25 1.42
N ALA A 119 -16.23 18.33 0.36
CA ALA A 119 -16.50 19.59 -0.34
C ALA A 119 -17.14 20.62 0.61
N ALA A 120 -18.13 20.22 1.41
CA ALA A 120 -18.76 21.10 2.40
C ALA A 120 -17.76 21.61 3.45
N TYR A 121 -16.90 20.72 3.96
CA TYR A 121 -15.85 21.09 4.91
C TYR A 121 -14.88 22.11 4.32
N LEU A 122 -14.38 21.86 3.10
CA LEU A 122 -13.43 22.75 2.45
C LEU A 122 -14.06 24.10 2.09
N LEU A 123 -15.25 24.12 1.50
CA LEU A 123 -15.93 25.36 1.13
C LEU A 123 -16.28 26.21 2.37
N GLY A 124 -16.45 25.58 3.54
CA GLY A 124 -16.65 26.26 4.82
C GLY A 124 -15.35 26.72 5.51
N HIS A 125 -14.16 26.32 5.04
CA HIS A 125 -12.90 26.65 5.68
C HIS A 125 -12.26 27.90 5.02
N PRO A 126 -11.73 28.88 5.79
CA PRO A 126 -11.16 30.12 5.24
C PRO A 126 -10.08 29.92 4.17
N LYS A 127 -9.31 28.82 4.26
CA LYS A 127 -8.27 28.43 3.30
C LYS A 127 -8.64 27.26 2.39
N GLY A 128 -9.90 26.84 2.38
CA GLY A 128 -10.29 25.62 1.69
C GLY A 128 -10.19 25.73 0.16
N LEU A 129 -10.53 26.88 -0.42
CA LEU A 129 -10.35 27.12 -1.86
C LEU A 129 -8.87 27.11 -2.28
N GLU A 130 -8.00 27.70 -1.47
CA GLU A 130 -6.54 27.64 -1.68
C GLU A 130 -6.04 26.20 -1.63
N LEU A 131 -6.51 25.41 -0.66
CA LEU A 131 -6.14 24.00 -0.53
C LEU A 131 -6.65 23.17 -1.71
N ILE A 132 -7.86 23.41 -2.21
CA ILE A 132 -8.40 22.75 -3.42
C ILE A 132 -7.51 23.08 -4.62
N ASN A 133 -7.17 24.35 -4.81
CA ASN A 133 -6.35 24.80 -5.92
C ASN A 133 -4.94 24.19 -5.84
N TYR A 134 -4.31 24.24 -4.67
CA TYR A 134 -3.04 23.56 -4.41
C TYR A 134 -3.12 22.07 -4.76
N PHE A 135 -4.15 21.39 -4.26
CA PHE A 135 -4.29 19.96 -4.44
C PHE A 135 -4.56 19.56 -5.90
N LEU A 136 -5.45 20.26 -6.60
CA LEU A 136 -5.80 19.90 -7.99
C LEU A 136 -4.70 20.32 -8.97
N VAL A 137 -4.18 21.54 -8.82
CA VAL A 137 -3.22 22.11 -9.79
C VAL A 137 -1.80 21.70 -9.46
N PHE A 138 -1.31 22.01 -8.25
CA PHE A 138 0.08 21.75 -7.91
C PHE A 138 0.34 20.27 -7.63
N GLU A 139 -0.51 19.58 -6.86
CA GLU A 139 -0.26 18.18 -6.52
C GLU A 139 -0.62 17.19 -7.64
N ASN A 140 -1.60 17.48 -8.48
CA ASN A 140 -2.06 16.53 -9.50
C ASN A 140 -1.74 16.95 -10.94
N ALA A 141 -1.99 18.21 -11.33
CA ALA A 141 -1.69 18.66 -12.69
C ALA A 141 -0.18 18.87 -12.93
N ALA A 142 0.58 19.38 -11.96
CA ALA A 142 2.02 19.61 -12.13
C ALA A 142 2.82 18.32 -12.38
N LYS A 143 2.33 17.16 -11.94
CA LYS A 143 2.94 15.84 -12.20
C LYS A 143 3.07 15.50 -13.69
N PHE A 144 2.29 16.17 -14.55
CA PHE A 144 2.35 16.01 -16.00
C PHE A 144 3.35 16.97 -16.68
N VAL A 145 3.87 17.95 -15.94
CA VAL A 145 4.77 19.00 -16.45
C VAL A 145 6.17 18.93 -15.83
N ASP A 146 6.34 18.14 -14.76
CA ASP A 146 7.63 17.85 -14.12
C ASP A 146 8.64 17.17 -15.08
N ALA A 147 9.92 17.11 -14.66
CA ALA A 147 10.95 16.36 -15.38
C ALA A 147 10.56 14.89 -15.54
N ASN A 148 10.60 14.38 -16.78
CA ASN A 148 10.16 13.03 -17.09
C ASN A 148 11.08 11.98 -16.46
N GLN A 149 10.55 11.20 -15.52
CA GLN A 149 11.25 10.06 -14.94
C GLN A 149 11.06 8.83 -15.82
N GLY A 150 12.12 8.04 -16.01
CA GLY A 150 12.11 6.88 -16.89
C GLY A 150 11.04 5.86 -16.51
N GLU A 151 10.35 5.30 -17.49
CA GLU A 151 9.23 4.37 -17.33
C GLU A 151 9.65 3.08 -16.62
N TRP A 152 10.92 2.70 -16.75
CA TRP A 152 11.50 1.52 -16.13
C TRP A 152 11.42 1.52 -14.60
N ILE A 153 11.32 2.71 -13.97
CA ILE A 153 11.22 2.84 -12.51
C ILE A 153 10.00 2.11 -11.94
N LEU A 154 8.88 2.07 -12.68
CA LEU A 154 7.67 1.37 -12.24
C LEU A 154 7.84 -0.16 -12.32
N PHE A 155 8.52 -0.66 -13.35
CA PHE A 155 8.83 -2.08 -13.48
C PHE A 155 9.85 -2.54 -12.44
N GLN A 156 10.89 -1.73 -12.19
CA GLN A 156 11.84 -1.95 -11.11
C GLN A 156 11.10 -2.03 -9.77
N GLY A 157 10.19 -1.08 -9.51
CA GLY A 157 9.33 -1.09 -8.34
C GLY A 157 8.52 -2.37 -8.19
N ILE A 158 7.85 -2.83 -9.25
CA ILE A 158 7.11 -4.10 -9.24
C ILE A 158 8.04 -5.27 -8.91
N ILE A 159 9.20 -5.37 -9.53
CA ILE A 159 10.14 -6.46 -9.29
C ILE A 159 10.65 -6.41 -7.85
N LEU A 160 11.27 -5.29 -7.46
CA LEU A 160 11.93 -5.09 -6.18
C LEU A 160 10.95 -5.26 -5.01
N TYR A 161 9.79 -4.60 -5.09
CA TYR A 161 8.86 -4.56 -3.98
C TYR A 161 7.93 -5.77 -3.90
N THR A 162 7.96 -6.68 -4.87
CA THR A 162 7.31 -8.00 -4.75
C THR A 162 8.29 -9.09 -4.31
N LEU A 163 9.58 -8.80 -4.17
CA LEU A 163 10.55 -9.75 -3.61
C LEU A 163 10.13 -10.19 -2.20
N PRO A 164 10.40 -11.44 -1.81
CA PRO A 164 11.09 -12.47 -2.60
C PRO A 164 10.17 -13.23 -3.56
N TRP A 165 8.90 -12.83 -3.69
CA TRP A 165 7.85 -13.59 -4.38
C TRP A 165 7.71 -13.31 -5.86
N THR A 166 8.50 -12.41 -6.43
CA THR A 166 8.38 -11.95 -7.83
C THR A 166 8.29 -13.11 -8.82
N PHE A 167 9.18 -14.10 -8.72
CA PHE A 167 9.19 -15.26 -9.64
C PHE A 167 8.00 -16.19 -9.43
N LEU A 168 7.63 -16.45 -8.18
CA LEU A 168 6.47 -17.29 -7.86
C LEU A 168 5.18 -16.62 -8.33
N LEU A 169 5.06 -15.30 -8.12
CA LEU A 169 3.96 -14.47 -8.60
C LEU A 169 3.87 -14.53 -10.13
N GLY A 170 4.98 -14.31 -10.84
CA GLY A 170 5.04 -14.40 -12.29
C GLY A 170 4.68 -15.80 -12.82
N GLY A 171 5.17 -16.86 -12.18
CA GLY A 171 4.86 -18.24 -12.52
C GLY A 171 3.37 -18.57 -12.37
N SER A 172 2.75 -18.14 -11.28
CA SER A 172 1.31 -18.33 -11.04
C SER A 172 0.45 -17.53 -12.01
N LEU A 173 0.79 -16.26 -12.28
CA LEU A 173 0.05 -15.45 -13.25
C LEU A 173 0.21 -15.99 -14.68
N ARG A 174 1.39 -16.51 -15.04
CA ARG A 174 1.62 -17.16 -16.34
C ARG A 174 0.67 -18.35 -16.57
N SER A 175 0.25 -19.04 -15.51
CA SER A 175 -0.69 -20.16 -15.63
C SER A 175 -2.09 -19.74 -16.10
N LEU A 176 -2.48 -18.47 -15.90
CA LEU A 176 -3.75 -17.92 -16.40
C LEU A 176 -3.81 -17.97 -17.92
N PHE A 177 -2.70 -17.68 -18.58
CA PHE A 177 -2.61 -17.52 -20.04
C PHE A 177 -2.24 -18.81 -20.78
N ARG A 178 -1.74 -19.83 -20.09
CA ARG A 178 -1.28 -21.09 -20.71
C ARG A 178 -2.35 -22.17 -20.87
N SER A 179 -3.45 -22.11 -20.12
CA SER A 179 -4.52 -23.12 -20.21
C SER A 179 -5.78 -22.52 -20.85
N PRO A 180 -6.05 -22.80 -22.14
CA PRO A 180 -7.24 -22.29 -22.83
C PRO A 180 -8.55 -22.83 -22.25
N ALA A 181 -8.54 -24.00 -21.61
CA ALA A 181 -9.71 -24.56 -20.92
C ALA A 181 -10.04 -23.86 -19.59
N GLY A 182 -9.09 -23.10 -19.04
CA GLY A 182 -9.14 -22.58 -17.67
C GLY A 182 -9.90 -21.27 -17.46
N LEU A 183 -10.31 -20.54 -18.51
CA LEU A 183 -11.08 -19.30 -18.36
C LEU A 183 -12.58 -19.54 -18.05
N ASN A 184 -12.99 -20.79 -17.87
CA ASN A 184 -14.37 -21.17 -17.63
C ASN A 184 -14.80 -21.10 -16.16
N THR A 185 -13.85 -20.97 -15.22
CA THR A 185 -14.19 -20.89 -13.79
C THR A 185 -14.35 -19.44 -13.33
N PRO A 186 -15.31 -19.13 -12.44
CA PRO A 186 -15.48 -17.79 -11.90
C PRO A 186 -14.23 -17.25 -11.18
N SER A 187 -13.44 -18.12 -10.54
CA SER A 187 -12.19 -17.74 -9.87
C SER A 187 -11.12 -17.26 -10.85
N ARG A 188 -10.92 -17.98 -11.96
CA ARG A 188 -9.93 -17.60 -12.97
C ARG A 188 -10.37 -16.39 -13.80
N GLN A 189 -11.67 -16.23 -14.03
CA GLN A 189 -12.23 -15.00 -14.61
C GLN A 189 -11.98 -13.80 -13.70
N PHE A 190 -12.17 -13.96 -12.39
CA PHE A 190 -11.87 -12.92 -11.44
C PHE A 190 -10.36 -12.63 -11.36
N ALA A 191 -9.51 -13.65 -11.38
CA ALA A 191 -8.06 -13.49 -11.45
C ALA A 191 -7.63 -12.69 -12.69
N LEU A 192 -8.21 -13.00 -13.86
CA LEU A 192 -7.96 -12.27 -15.09
C LEU A 192 -8.41 -10.80 -14.99
N LEU A 193 -9.60 -10.54 -14.41
CA LEU A 193 -10.08 -9.18 -14.15
C LEU A 193 -9.05 -8.39 -13.32
N LEU A 194 -8.52 -8.98 -12.25
CA LEU A 194 -7.54 -8.30 -11.38
C LEU A 194 -6.20 -8.03 -12.09
N VAL A 195 -5.72 -8.96 -12.92
CA VAL A 195 -4.49 -8.75 -13.72
C VAL A 195 -4.69 -7.66 -14.77
N LEU A 196 -5.83 -7.66 -15.46
CA LEU A 196 -6.14 -6.64 -16.46
C LEU A 196 -6.36 -5.27 -15.81
N ALA A 197 -7.05 -5.21 -14.67
CA ALA A 197 -7.20 -3.98 -13.89
C ALA A 197 -5.85 -3.45 -13.42
N PHE A 198 -4.98 -4.31 -12.87
CA PHE A 198 -3.61 -3.94 -12.52
C PHE A 198 -2.84 -3.37 -13.72
N SER A 199 -2.94 -4.04 -14.88
CA SER A 199 -2.25 -3.64 -16.10
C SER A 199 -2.73 -2.28 -16.62
N VAL A 200 -4.04 -2.04 -16.64
CA VAL A 200 -4.61 -0.76 -17.06
C VAL A 200 -4.22 0.36 -16.10
N VAL A 201 -4.20 0.11 -14.79
CA VAL A 201 -3.73 1.12 -13.82
C VAL A 201 -2.22 1.35 -13.95
N LEU A 202 -1.42 0.33 -14.23
CA LEU A 202 0.00 0.50 -14.55
C LEU A 202 0.19 1.39 -15.79
N LEU A 203 -0.60 1.16 -16.84
CA LEU A 203 -0.58 2.02 -18.04
C LEU A 203 -0.97 3.46 -17.71
N PHE A 204 -1.96 3.66 -16.83
CA PHE A 204 -2.30 4.99 -16.34
C PHE A 204 -1.12 5.68 -15.64
N HIS A 205 -0.29 4.94 -14.89
CA HIS A 205 0.91 5.48 -14.25
C HIS A 205 2.07 5.79 -15.22
N PHE A 206 2.03 5.34 -16.46
CA PHE A 206 2.99 5.80 -17.48
C PHE A 206 2.67 7.19 -18.02
N ILE A 207 1.44 7.70 -17.82
CA ILE A 207 1.01 8.99 -18.38
C ILE A 207 1.73 10.18 -17.69
N PRO A 208 1.83 10.26 -16.34
CA PRO A 208 2.50 11.39 -15.70
C PRO A 208 4.02 11.35 -15.89
N HIS A 209 4.64 12.52 -15.95
CA HIS A 209 6.11 12.65 -16.02
C HIS A 209 6.76 12.22 -14.71
N ARG A 210 6.17 12.58 -13.57
CA ARG A 210 6.60 12.16 -12.23
C ARG A 210 6.16 10.73 -11.92
N LYS A 211 7.12 9.84 -11.68
CA LYS A 211 6.96 8.41 -11.39
C LYS A 211 7.87 8.00 -10.22
N ALA A 212 7.34 7.24 -9.28
CA ALA A 212 8.16 6.60 -8.25
C ALA A 212 7.97 5.08 -8.28
N ASP A 213 9.03 4.36 -7.96
CA ASP A 213 9.06 2.89 -7.89
C ASP A 213 7.97 2.32 -6.96
N TYR A 214 7.54 3.07 -5.96
CA TYR A 214 6.52 2.64 -5.00
C TYR A 214 5.07 2.94 -5.41
N TYR A 215 4.82 3.61 -6.53
CA TYR A 215 3.44 3.97 -6.94
C TYR A 215 2.55 2.75 -7.19
N MET A 216 3.15 1.62 -7.58
CA MET A 216 2.42 0.37 -7.83
C MET A 216 2.16 -0.45 -6.57
N LEU A 217 2.80 -0.11 -5.44
CA LEU A 217 2.67 -0.84 -4.16
C LEU A 217 1.20 -1.12 -3.78
N PRO A 218 0.27 -0.14 -3.87
CA PRO A 218 -1.09 -0.32 -3.40
C PRO A 218 -1.91 -1.29 -4.26
N LEU A 219 -1.42 -1.61 -5.46
CA LEU A 219 -2.05 -2.48 -6.43
C LEU A 219 -1.48 -3.90 -6.37
N PHE A 220 -0.39 -4.15 -5.65
CA PHE A 220 0.16 -5.52 -5.51
C PHE A 220 -0.84 -6.47 -4.87
N GLY A 221 -1.70 -5.99 -3.98
CA GLY A 221 -2.82 -6.77 -3.46
C GLY A 221 -3.66 -7.44 -4.56
N LEU A 222 -3.88 -6.74 -5.69
CA LEU A 222 -4.60 -7.30 -6.85
C LEU A 222 -3.82 -8.47 -7.47
N LEU A 223 -2.51 -8.32 -7.68
CA LEU A 223 -1.66 -9.36 -8.25
C LEU A 223 -1.59 -10.61 -7.37
N PHE A 224 -1.43 -10.43 -6.05
CA PHE A 224 -1.35 -11.58 -5.13
C PHE A 224 -2.68 -12.31 -4.98
N VAL A 225 -3.81 -11.58 -5.00
CA VAL A 225 -5.14 -12.22 -5.04
C VAL A 225 -5.33 -12.95 -6.38
N ALA A 226 -4.96 -12.34 -7.50
CA ALA A 226 -5.04 -12.98 -8.82
C ALA A 226 -4.18 -14.25 -8.89
N ALA A 227 -2.94 -14.19 -8.41
CA ALA A 227 -2.03 -15.32 -8.37
C ALA A 227 -2.55 -16.45 -7.47
N GLY A 228 -3.28 -16.14 -6.40
CA GLY A 228 -3.95 -17.15 -5.58
C GLY A 228 -5.15 -17.82 -6.23
N LEU A 229 -5.76 -17.17 -7.21
CA LEU A 229 -6.91 -17.68 -7.96
C LEU A 229 -6.53 -18.32 -9.31
N ALA A 230 -5.27 -18.17 -9.72
CA ALA A 230 -4.78 -18.58 -11.04
C ALA A 230 -4.58 -20.10 -11.24
N PRO A 231 -3.98 -20.86 -10.31
CA PRO A 231 -3.73 -22.29 -10.50
C PRO A 231 -4.99 -23.14 -10.31
N GLU A 232 -5.20 -24.16 -11.16
CA GLU A 232 -5.99 -25.33 -10.76
C GLU A 232 -5.21 -26.05 -9.65
N GLN A 233 -5.83 -26.20 -8.49
CA GLN A 233 -5.17 -26.57 -7.23
C GLN A 233 -4.24 -27.79 -7.33
N ARG A 234 -2.92 -27.55 -7.42
CA ARG A 234 -1.88 -28.40 -6.80
C ARG A 234 -1.29 -27.63 -5.61
N THR A 235 -2.14 -27.52 -4.60
CA THR A 235 -2.03 -26.70 -3.37
C THR A 235 -0.90 -27.13 -2.44
N ARG A 236 -0.59 -28.42 -2.36
CA ARG A 236 0.35 -28.98 -1.38
C ARG A 236 1.76 -28.39 -1.48
N SER A 237 2.35 -28.35 -2.69
CA SER A 237 3.72 -27.84 -2.87
C SER A 237 3.83 -26.34 -2.58
N THR A 238 2.78 -25.58 -2.89
CA THR A 238 2.76 -24.12 -2.66
C THR A 238 2.59 -23.80 -1.18
N GLN A 239 1.77 -24.57 -0.45
CA GLN A 239 1.60 -24.43 1.00
C GLN A 239 2.86 -24.82 1.77
N TRP A 240 3.55 -25.89 1.36
CA TRP A 240 4.85 -26.27 1.94
C TRP A 240 5.91 -25.19 1.71
N LEU A 241 5.97 -24.63 0.50
CA LEU A 241 6.87 -23.53 0.17
C LEU A 241 6.59 -22.30 1.05
N VAL A 242 5.31 -21.91 1.18
CA VAL A 242 4.88 -20.81 2.07
C VAL A 242 5.30 -21.08 3.52
N LEU A 243 5.13 -22.30 4.02
CA LEU A 243 5.50 -22.68 5.37
C LEU A 243 7.01 -22.58 5.60
N VAL A 244 7.81 -23.23 4.73
CA VAL A 244 9.28 -23.22 4.82
C VAL A 244 9.80 -21.79 4.82
N LEU A 245 9.29 -20.94 3.94
CA LEU A 245 9.76 -19.56 3.85
C LEU A 245 9.25 -18.64 4.96
N SER A 246 8.08 -18.92 5.54
CA SER A 246 7.61 -18.22 6.75
C SER A 246 8.53 -18.54 7.93
N LEU A 247 8.96 -19.80 8.06
CA LEU A 247 9.93 -20.23 9.08
C LEU A 247 11.30 -19.59 8.87
N VAL A 248 11.79 -19.53 7.63
CA VAL A 248 13.07 -18.87 7.29
C VAL A 248 13.01 -17.37 7.57
N SER A 249 11.93 -16.70 7.17
CA SER A 249 11.75 -15.26 7.44
C SER A 249 11.66 -14.97 8.93
N ALA A 250 10.91 -15.78 9.69
CA ALA A 250 10.83 -15.64 11.14
C ALA A 250 12.20 -15.85 11.80
N GLY A 251 12.94 -16.88 11.39
CA GLY A 251 14.29 -17.17 11.89
C GLY A 251 15.31 -16.08 11.57
N ALA A 252 15.25 -15.50 10.36
CA ALA A 252 16.13 -14.39 9.98
C ALA A 252 15.84 -13.12 10.79
N LEU A 253 14.57 -12.85 11.10
CA LEU A 253 14.17 -11.66 11.87
C LEU A 253 14.45 -11.83 13.37
N THR A 254 14.24 -13.02 13.93
CA THR A 254 14.65 -13.30 15.32
C THR A 254 16.17 -13.31 15.47
N TYR A 255 16.92 -13.74 14.45
CA TYR A 255 18.39 -13.60 14.42
C TYR A 255 18.86 -12.14 14.45
N LEU A 256 18.05 -11.21 13.93
CA LEU A 256 18.30 -9.76 13.97
C LEU A 256 17.76 -9.08 15.26
N ASP A 257 17.57 -9.85 16.33
CA ASP A 257 17.15 -9.38 17.67
C ASP A 257 15.76 -8.73 17.72
N HIS A 258 14.91 -9.02 16.74
CA HIS A 258 13.52 -8.61 16.72
C HIS A 258 12.61 -9.78 17.14
N LEU A 259 12.28 -9.88 18.44
CA LEU A 259 11.33 -10.87 18.98
C LEU A 259 9.95 -10.83 18.30
N GLU A 260 9.60 -9.67 17.77
CA GLU A 260 8.43 -9.40 16.94
C GLU A 260 8.43 -10.20 15.62
N GLY A 261 9.59 -10.73 15.21
CA GLY A 261 9.74 -11.70 14.12
C GLY A 261 8.87 -12.95 14.29
N LEU A 262 8.44 -13.27 15.51
CA LEU A 262 7.50 -14.37 15.79
C LEU A 262 6.12 -14.16 15.14
N PHE A 263 5.69 -12.92 14.87
CA PHE A 263 4.44 -12.66 14.13
C PHE A 263 4.49 -13.19 12.68
N PHE A 264 5.70 -13.40 12.12
CA PHE A 264 5.88 -14.05 10.82
C PHE A 264 5.69 -15.58 10.86
N LEU A 265 5.59 -16.18 12.06
CA LEU A 265 5.17 -17.58 12.22
C LEU A 265 3.66 -17.76 12.08
N LEU A 266 2.87 -16.70 12.25
CA LEU A 266 1.42 -16.74 12.08
C LEU A 266 1.01 -17.16 10.64
N PRO A 267 1.68 -16.66 9.58
CA PRO A 267 1.66 -17.27 8.25
C PRO A 267 1.88 -18.79 8.21
N GLY A 268 2.89 -19.29 8.91
CA GLY A 268 3.21 -20.71 8.99
C GLY A 268 2.11 -21.52 9.69
N ALA A 269 1.59 -21.01 10.81
CA ALA A 269 0.49 -21.63 11.54
C ALA A 269 -0.80 -21.71 10.70
N LEU A 270 -1.11 -20.65 9.94
CA LEU A 270 -2.25 -20.62 9.01
C LEU A 270 -2.04 -21.56 7.81
N ALA A 271 -0.80 -21.70 7.31
CA ALA A 271 -0.47 -22.69 6.28
C ALA A 271 -0.67 -24.13 6.79
N ILE A 272 -0.27 -24.42 8.03
CA ILE A 272 -0.52 -25.71 8.71
C ILE A 272 -2.02 -25.96 8.87
N TYR A 273 -2.79 -24.95 9.28
CA TYR A 273 -4.24 -25.04 9.39
C TYR A 273 -4.91 -25.33 8.04
N ALA A 274 -4.50 -24.63 6.97
CA ALA A 274 -4.97 -24.87 5.62
C ALA A 274 -4.62 -26.28 5.10
N LEU A 275 -3.39 -26.75 5.35
CA LEU A 275 -2.94 -28.11 5.06
C LEU A 275 -3.79 -29.18 5.79
N ARG A 276 -4.19 -28.89 7.04
CA ARG A 276 -5.10 -29.78 7.80
C ARG A 276 -6.51 -29.81 7.25
N LEU A 277 -7.09 -28.65 6.89
CA LEU A 277 -8.44 -28.58 6.32
C LEU A 277 -8.54 -29.28 4.96
N GLU A 278 -7.47 -29.27 4.19
CA GLU A 278 -7.42 -29.92 2.88
C GLU A 278 -7.39 -31.46 2.97
N GLY A 279 -6.91 -32.02 4.09
CA GLY A 279 -6.99 -33.45 4.37
C GLY A 279 -8.40 -33.94 4.76
N VAL A 280 -9.35 -33.03 5.02
CA VAL A 280 -10.67 -33.36 5.61
C VAL A 280 -11.81 -33.33 4.59
N SER A 281 -11.62 -32.89 3.33
CA SER A 281 -12.73 -32.72 2.40
C SER A 281 -12.43 -33.12 0.95
N GLY A 282 -12.94 -34.29 0.56
CA GLY A 282 -13.16 -34.68 -0.84
C GLY A 282 -14.44 -34.10 -1.45
N ARG A 283 -15.03 -33.03 -0.88
CA ARG A 283 -16.29 -32.41 -1.36
C ARG A 283 -16.23 -30.89 -1.28
N ILE A 284 -15.28 -30.26 -1.96
CA ILE A 284 -15.26 -28.81 -2.10
C ILE A 284 -15.89 -28.44 -3.43
N THR A 285 -17.22 -28.25 -3.42
CA THR A 285 -18.01 -27.79 -4.55
C THR A 285 -18.02 -26.25 -4.62
N GLY A 286 -17.60 -25.71 -5.77
CA GLY A 286 -18.15 -24.55 -6.49
C GLY A 286 -18.37 -23.17 -5.83
N HIS A 287 -18.29 -23.00 -4.51
CA HIS A 287 -18.58 -21.73 -3.82
C HIS A 287 -17.36 -21.22 -3.02
N HIS A 288 -16.28 -20.98 -3.77
CA HIS A 288 -14.94 -20.66 -3.26
C HIS A 288 -14.78 -19.23 -2.68
N TRP A 289 -15.80 -18.36 -2.77
CA TRP A 289 -15.72 -16.98 -2.29
C TRP A 289 -15.60 -16.87 -0.76
N LYS A 290 -16.19 -17.81 -0.01
CA LYS A 290 -16.17 -17.81 1.46
C LYS A 290 -14.78 -18.13 2.03
N MET A 291 -13.93 -18.82 1.27
CA MET A 291 -12.55 -19.12 1.66
C MET A 291 -11.59 -17.93 1.46
N LEU A 292 -11.96 -16.93 0.64
CA LEU A 292 -11.18 -15.71 0.44
C LEU A 292 -11.36 -14.71 1.57
N ILE A 293 -12.53 -14.73 2.24
CA ILE A 293 -12.91 -13.76 3.26
C ILE A 293 -11.88 -13.71 4.40
N PRO A 294 -11.50 -14.82 5.05
CA PRO A 294 -10.50 -14.77 6.13
C PRO A 294 -9.14 -14.25 5.67
N GLY A 295 -8.69 -14.64 4.47
CA GLY A 295 -7.40 -14.19 3.91
C GLY A 295 -7.38 -12.70 3.57
N LEU A 296 -8.49 -12.16 3.06
CA LEU A 296 -8.64 -10.74 2.76
C LEU A 296 -8.82 -9.90 4.03
N THR A 297 -9.64 -10.35 4.99
CA THR A 297 -9.76 -9.70 6.30
C THR A 297 -8.40 -9.64 7.00
N PHE A 298 -7.65 -10.75 7.00
CA PHE A 298 -6.31 -10.80 7.56
C PHE A 298 -5.33 -9.86 6.84
N SER A 299 -5.34 -9.84 5.50
CA SER A 299 -4.46 -8.95 4.70
C SER A 299 -4.80 -7.47 4.87
N ALA A 300 -6.08 -7.13 5.11
CA ALA A 300 -6.55 -5.76 5.27
C ALA A 300 -6.32 -5.20 6.68
N MET A 301 -6.41 -6.04 7.72
CA MET A 301 -6.24 -5.61 9.11
C MET A 301 -4.78 -5.48 9.56
N LEU A 302 -3.87 -6.26 8.95
CA LEU A 302 -2.47 -6.29 9.39
C LEU A 302 -1.71 -4.95 9.20
N PRO A 303 -1.86 -4.23 8.08
CA PRO A 303 -1.20 -2.94 7.89
C PRO A 303 -1.60 -1.88 8.91
N VAL A 304 -2.80 -2.01 9.48
CA VAL A 304 -3.35 -1.06 10.44
C VAL A 304 -3.07 -1.46 11.88
N LEU A 305 -3.06 -2.77 12.18
CA LEU A 305 -2.96 -3.26 13.56
C LEU A 305 -1.59 -3.82 13.94
N ALA A 306 -0.92 -4.54 13.04
CA ALA A 306 0.33 -5.23 13.36
C ALA A 306 1.55 -4.40 12.99
N PHE A 307 1.56 -3.75 11.82
CA PHE A 307 2.74 -3.01 11.38
C PHE A 307 3.13 -1.82 12.28
N PRO A 308 2.20 -1.04 12.85
CA PRO A 308 2.56 -0.03 13.85
C PRO A 308 3.19 -0.62 15.12
N ALA A 309 2.91 -1.89 15.43
CA ALA A 309 3.45 -2.61 16.57
C ALA A 309 4.77 -3.35 16.27
N LEU A 310 5.11 -3.55 14.99
CA LEU A 310 6.27 -4.33 14.52
C LEU A 310 7.51 -3.49 14.20
N PHE A 311 7.39 -2.16 14.26
CA PHE A 311 8.44 -1.24 13.86
C PHE A 311 8.71 -0.23 14.97
N PRO A 312 9.98 -0.09 15.40
CA PRO A 312 10.31 0.72 16.55
C PRO A 312 9.91 2.18 16.33
N PRO A 313 9.49 2.88 17.41
CA PRO A 313 9.05 4.26 17.31
C PRO A 313 10.16 5.17 16.76
N VAL A 314 9.75 6.21 16.02
CA VAL A 314 10.66 7.18 15.38
C VAL A 314 11.54 7.93 16.41
N LEU A 315 11.13 7.91 17.68
CA LEU A 315 11.86 8.44 18.83
C LEU A 315 11.90 7.38 19.94
N SER A 316 12.99 7.35 20.71
CA SER A 316 13.07 6.56 21.93
C SER A 316 12.01 7.02 22.95
N GLN A 317 11.54 6.13 23.83
CA GLN A 317 10.59 6.53 24.89
C GLN A 317 11.14 7.66 25.78
N ARG A 318 12.46 7.68 26.00
CA ARG A 318 13.15 8.76 26.70
C ARG A 318 13.03 10.08 25.95
N ALA A 319 13.39 10.11 24.66
CA ALA A 319 13.26 11.30 23.83
C ALA A 319 11.82 11.81 23.77
N ILE A 320 10.82 10.91 23.67
CA ILE A 320 9.41 11.28 23.68
C ILE A 320 9.06 12.04 24.97
N GLN A 321 9.47 11.55 26.14
CA GLN A 321 9.17 12.21 27.41
C GLN A 321 9.86 13.58 27.54
N GLU A 322 11.11 13.70 27.10
CA GLU A 322 11.87 14.97 27.14
C GLU A 322 11.29 16.04 26.21
N LEU A 323 10.87 15.64 25.01
CA LEU A 323 10.36 16.54 23.97
C LEU A 323 8.88 16.92 24.18
N LYS A 324 8.12 16.14 24.95
CA LYS A 324 6.66 16.31 25.08
C LYS A 324 6.28 17.65 25.71
N GLY A 325 5.48 18.43 24.98
CA GLY A 325 5.01 19.74 25.43
C GLY A 325 6.07 20.83 25.36
N LYS A 326 7.18 20.59 24.65
CA LYS A 326 8.25 21.56 24.41
C LYS A 326 8.16 22.13 22.99
N ASP A 327 8.90 23.21 22.75
CA ASP A 327 9.07 23.76 21.40
C ASP A 327 10.18 23.00 20.65
N VAL A 328 9.82 22.37 19.55
CA VAL A 328 10.69 21.45 18.78
C VAL A 328 10.77 21.91 17.32
N CYS A 329 11.96 22.20 16.83
CA CYS A 329 12.19 22.46 15.41
C CYS A 329 12.79 21.23 14.72
N VAL A 330 12.16 20.76 13.65
CA VAL A 330 12.67 19.64 12.83
C VAL A 330 13.33 20.21 11.58
N ILE A 331 14.64 20.00 11.44
CA ILE A 331 15.40 20.41 10.25
C ILE A 331 15.44 19.21 9.30
N THR A 332 14.72 19.31 8.19
CA THR A 332 14.55 18.23 7.21
C THR A 332 14.15 18.80 5.85
N GLU A 333 14.72 18.29 4.77
CA GLU A 333 14.25 18.54 3.40
C GLU A 333 12.84 17.95 3.20
N ASN A 334 12.57 16.82 3.87
CA ASN A 334 11.33 16.10 3.74
C ASN A 334 10.32 16.50 4.85
N PRO A 335 9.23 17.22 4.53
CA PRO A 335 8.23 17.63 5.53
C PRO A 335 7.47 16.45 6.15
N TRP A 336 7.43 15.28 5.49
CA TRP A 336 6.80 14.07 6.03
C TRP A 336 7.56 13.50 7.23
N SER A 337 8.88 13.72 7.29
CA SER A 337 9.68 13.36 8.46
C SER A 337 9.22 14.13 9.70
N ALA A 338 8.91 15.43 9.55
CA ALA A 338 8.36 16.25 10.63
C ALA A 338 7.00 15.73 11.12
N LEU A 339 6.09 15.38 10.21
CA LEU A 339 4.78 14.82 10.56
C LEU A 339 4.87 13.53 11.38
N SER A 340 5.89 12.71 11.11
CA SER A 340 6.13 11.48 11.87
C SER A 340 6.47 11.77 13.34
N TYR A 341 7.22 12.84 13.64
CA TYR A 341 7.44 13.28 15.01
C TYR A 341 6.19 13.89 15.64
N ARG A 342 5.43 14.67 14.86
CA ARG A 342 4.18 15.28 15.35
C ARG A 342 3.19 14.24 15.86
N ALA A 343 3.07 13.12 15.13
CA ALA A 343 2.19 12.02 15.49
C ALA A 343 2.55 11.41 16.87
N VAL A 344 3.83 11.41 17.22
CA VAL A 344 4.33 10.82 18.47
C VAL A 344 4.38 11.85 19.61
N LEU A 345 4.72 13.10 19.32
CA LEU A 345 4.90 14.17 20.31
C LEU A 345 3.61 14.92 20.66
N GLY A 346 2.55 14.78 19.87
CA GLY A 346 1.18 15.24 20.14
C GLY A 346 1.04 16.74 20.42
N HIS A 347 1.24 17.13 21.68
CA HIS A 347 1.02 18.48 22.24
C HIS A 347 2.23 19.42 22.18
N SER A 348 3.29 19.03 21.48
CA SER A 348 4.50 19.85 21.36
C SER A 348 4.30 20.89 20.26
N ASP A 349 4.72 22.15 20.50
CA ASP A 349 4.71 23.16 19.45
C ASP A 349 5.87 22.83 18.51
N MET A 350 5.56 22.55 17.25
CA MET A 350 6.52 21.91 16.36
C MET A 350 6.55 22.61 15.02
N SER A 351 7.74 23.08 14.66
CA SER A 351 8.03 23.74 13.39
C SER A 351 8.94 22.87 12.53
N GLN A 352 8.79 22.96 11.21
CA GLN A 352 9.68 22.31 10.25
C GLN A 352 10.39 23.39 9.42
N ARG A 353 11.67 23.18 9.15
CA ARG A 353 12.49 24.04 8.28
C ARG A 353 13.35 23.21 7.34
N HIS A 354 13.54 23.74 6.13
CA HIS A 354 14.52 23.22 5.19
C HIS A 354 15.93 23.38 5.77
N PRO A 355 16.92 22.52 5.46
CA PRO A 355 18.30 22.66 5.93
C PRO A 355 18.91 24.05 5.67
N ASP A 356 18.58 24.68 4.55
CA ASP A 356 19.05 26.04 4.21
C ASP A 356 18.50 27.13 5.14
N LEU A 357 17.39 26.86 5.82
CA LEU A 357 16.72 27.74 6.78
C LEU A 357 16.91 27.26 8.23
N ALA A 358 17.93 26.43 8.49
CA ALA A 358 18.22 25.90 9.81
C ALA A 358 18.42 26.99 10.89
N SER A 359 18.89 28.18 10.49
CA SER A 359 19.04 29.34 11.39
C SER A 359 17.72 29.81 12.00
N GLU A 360 16.58 29.57 11.35
CA GLU A 360 15.27 29.92 11.88
C GLU A 360 14.84 29.04 13.06
N CYS A 361 15.46 27.86 13.23
CA CYS A 361 15.20 26.96 14.35
C CYS A 361 15.82 27.41 15.68
N GLN A 362 16.64 28.47 15.71
CA GLN A 362 17.40 28.89 16.91
C GLN A 362 16.53 29.32 18.10
N ARG A 363 15.24 29.58 17.88
CA ARG A 363 14.31 29.93 18.96
C ARG A 363 13.76 28.70 19.69
N ALA A 364 13.77 27.53 19.04
CA ALA A 364 13.20 26.31 19.61
C ALA A 364 14.03 25.78 20.79
N SER A 365 13.34 25.16 21.75
CA SER A 365 14.00 24.53 22.91
C SER A 365 14.79 23.29 22.49
N TYR A 366 14.29 22.57 21.47
CA TYR A 366 14.92 21.38 20.92
C TYR A 366 14.99 21.44 19.40
N ILE A 367 16.04 20.83 18.84
CA ILE A 367 16.21 20.66 17.41
C ILE A 367 16.37 19.17 17.09
N ILE A 368 15.61 18.67 16.13
CA ILE A 368 15.82 17.35 15.54
C ILE A 368 16.46 17.55 14.18
N GLU A 369 17.73 17.19 14.05
CA GLU A 369 18.49 17.30 12.80
C GLU A 369 18.37 15.99 12.01
N HIS A 370 17.76 16.08 10.82
CA HIS A 370 17.62 14.96 9.91
C HIS A 370 18.70 14.94 8.82
N ASP A 371 19.09 16.12 8.32
CA ASP A 371 20.04 16.33 7.24
C ASP A 371 21.25 17.14 7.74
N THR A 372 22.40 17.11 7.06
CA THR A 372 23.72 17.63 7.51
C THR A 372 23.77 19.16 7.65
N ALA A 373 22.83 19.72 8.39
CA ALA A 373 22.68 21.14 8.63
C ALA A 373 23.50 21.53 9.85
N ARG A 374 24.18 22.68 9.78
CA ARG A 374 24.91 23.19 10.94
C ARG A 374 23.92 23.68 12.00
N VAL A 375 23.77 22.92 13.07
CA VAL A 375 23.07 23.38 14.28
C VAL A 375 23.94 24.42 14.99
N GLY A 376 23.32 25.49 15.49
CA GLY A 376 24.04 26.59 16.15
C GLY A 376 24.77 26.15 17.43
N SER A 377 25.85 26.84 17.79
CA SER A 377 26.69 26.52 18.96
C SER A 377 25.98 26.60 20.32
N GLY A 378 24.80 27.20 20.38
CA GLY A 378 23.94 27.28 21.57
C GLY A 378 23.14 26.01 21.85
N TYR A 379 23.49 24.88 21.23
CA TYR A 379 22.79 23.61 21.39
C TYR A 379 23.76 22.49 21.74
N ARG A 380 23.35 21.59 22.64
CA ARG A 380 24.07 20.38 23.01
C ARG A 380 23.36 19.14 22.48
N ALA A 381 24.10 18.16 21.98
CA ALA A 381 23.52 16.88 21.55
C ALA A 381 23.00 16.10 22.77
N LEU A 382 21.71 15.77 22.77
CA LEU A 382 21.03 15.01 23.82
C LEU A 382 21.10 13.51 23.54
N GLU A 383 20.75 13.12 22.32
CA GLU A 383 20.67 11.72 21.89
C GLU A 383 21.00 11.64 20.40
N SER A 384 21.64 10.55 19.99
CA SER A 384 21.83 10.24 18.57
C SER A 384 21.50 8.79 18.30
N TYR A 385 20.86 8.52 17.17
CA TYR A 385 20.51 7.17 16.75
C TYR A 385 20.73 7.01 15.24
N PRO A 386 21.10 5.79 14.79
CA PRO A 386 21.30 5.54 13.37
C PRO A 386 19.95 5.53 12.63
N VAL A 387 19.93 6.18 11.48
CA VAL A 387 18.82 6.11 10.52
C VAL A 387 19.40 5.78 9.15
N TRP A 388 18.65 5.07 8.32
CA TRP A 388 19.10 4.75 6.96
C TRP A 388 19.24 6.04 6.14
N LYS A 389 20.30 6.13 5.34
CA LYS A 389 20.50 7.20 4.38
C LYS A 389 19.44 7.09 3.28
N ASP A 390 19.00 8.24 2.78
CA ASP A 390 18.36 8.31 1.48
C ASP A 390 19.48 8.07 0.45
N ALA A 391 19.50 6.87 -0.13
CA ALA A 391 20.58 6.39 -0.98
C ALA A 391 20.00 5.75 -2.24
N SER A 392 20.72 5.84 -3.36
CA SER A 392 20.29 5.18 -4.59
C SER A 392 20.31 3.66 -4.43
N PHE A 393 19.59 2.94 -5.28
CA PHE A 393 19.64 1.47 -5.27
C PHE A 393 21.06 0.95 -5.54
N GLN A 394 21.83 1.68 -6.33
CA GLN A 394 23.23 1.36 -6.63
C GLN A 394 24.11 1.51 -5.39
N ASP A 395 23.96 2.60 -4.63
CA ASP A 395 24.64 2.77 -3.35
C ASP A 395 24.29 1.64 -2.37
N TYR A 396 23.03 1.20 -2.34
CA TYR A 396 22.60 0.04 -1.52
C TYR A 396 23.30 -1.25 -1.92
N LEU A 397 23.46 -1.51 -3.23
CA LEU A 397 24.13 -2.71 -3.73
C LEU A 397 25.63 -2.69 -3.46
N GLU A 398 26.27 -1.54 -3.67
CA GLU A 398 27.72 -1.37 -3.48
C GLU A 398 28.11 -1.48 -1.99
N ASN A 399 27.20 -1.11 -1.09
CA ASN A 399 27.44 -1.10 0.36
C ASN A 399 26.69 -2.21 1.11
N LEU A 400 26.22 -3.25 0.40
CA LEU A 400 25.41 -4.32 0.99
C LEU A 400 26.12 -5.06 2.13
N SER A 401 27.45 -5.20 2.04
CA SER A 401 28.30 -5.81 3.08
C SER A 401 28.75 -4.83 4.16
N ARG A 402 28.40 -3.54 4.04
CA ARG A 402 28.81 -2.46 4.96
C ARG A 402 27.59 -1.63 5.39
N PRO A 403 26.65 -2.21 6.15
CA PRO A 403 25.40 -1.54 6.53
C PRO A 403 25.60 -0.23 7.30
N GLN A 404 26.74 -0.05 7.97
CA GLN A 404 27.09 1.21 8.65
C GLN A 404 27.31 2.37 7.66
N GLU A 405 27.81 2.10 6.45
CA GLU A 405 28.01 3.12 5.41
C GLU A 405 26.66 3.58 4.82
N MET A 406 25.60 2.77 4.99
CA MET A 406 24.22 3.06 4.59
C MET A 406 23.40 3.74 5.69
N GLN A 407 24.01 4.03 6.83
CA GLN A 407 23.37 4.69 7.96
C GLN A 407 23.97 6.09 8.16
N ARG A 408 23.12 7.05 8.50
CA ARG A 408 23.51 8.36 9.02
C ARG A 408 23.05 8.48 10.46
N LYS A 409 23.72 9.34 11.24
CA LYS A 409 23.28 9.64 12.60
C LYS A 409 22.24 10.74 12.54
N ARG A 410 21.08 10.47 13.13
CA ARG A 410 20.12 11.51 13.47
C ARG A 410 20.43 11.99 14.88
N VAL A 411 20.40 13.30 15.11
CA VAL A 411 20.77 13.89 16.40
C VAL A 411 19.64 14.77 16.91
N ILE A 412 19.29 14.58 18.18
CA ILE A 412 18.41 15.46 18.93
C ILE A 412 19.31 16.41 19.72
N TYR A 413 19.07 17.70 19.57
CA TYR A 413 19.78 18.73 20.30
C TYR A 413 18.83 19.45 21.26
N GLU A 414 19.39 19.83 22.40
CA GLU A 414 18.74 20.65 23.42
C GLU A 414 19.47 22.00 23.48
N LYS A 415 18.72 23.09 23.62
CA LYS A 415 19.31 24.42 23.77
C LYS A 415 20.10 24.49 25.07
N ALA A 416 21.38 24.84 24.97
CA ALA A 416 22.23 25.07 26.15
C ALA A 416 21.76 26.35 26.85
N HIS A 417 21.48 26.23 28.15
CA HIS A 417 21.10 27.36 29.01
C HIS A 417 22.27 28.29 29.29
#